data_AF-A0A1G2WPZ7-F1
#
_entry.id   AF-A0A1G2WPZ7-F1
#
_cell.length_a   1.000
_cell.length_b   1.000
_cell.length_c   1.000
_cell.angle_alpha   90.00
_cell.angle_beta   90.00
_cell.angle_gamma   90.00
#
_symmetry.space_group_name_H-M   'P 1'
#
loop_
_entity.id
_entity.type
_entity.pdbx_description
1 polymer ?
#
loop_
_entity_poly.entity_id
_entity_poly.type
_entity_poly.pdbx_seq_one_letter_code
_entity_poly.pdbx_strand_id
1 'polypeptide(L)'
;MSMVRMQQLQPLISQLKEKHKGDKQKMGQEQMKLFKQHGVNPMSGCFPIMLQMPVFFALFRTLQSSFEMRQAPFVSWIGDLSAPDKLLQLPFAIPFLGEWFNILPIIMGIASFVQMKLTPKTTTGDDPQAKMQQKMMQMMPLIFPFILYSFPSGLTLYWTTSTLISIGEQILIRRSVKKLDIYYKGKRVIEGKVKVK
;
A
#
# COMPACT_ATOMS: atom_id res chain seq x y z
N MET A 1 6.67 -11.60 0.66
CA MET A 1 7.45 -12.49 -0.23
C MET A 1 6.97 -12.54 -1.69
N SER A 2 5.67 -12.36 -1.98
CA SER A 2 5.14 -12.40 -3.37
C SER A 2 5.76 -11.35 -4.33
N MET A 3 5.86 -10.09 -3.90
CA MET A 3 6.39 -8.99 -4.73
C MET A 3 7.89 -9.13 -5.08
N VAL A 4 8.67 -9.77 -4.20
CA VAL A 4 10.11 -10.01 -4.42
C VAL A 4 10.32 -11.08 -5.49
N ARG A 5 9.51 -12.14 -5.48
CA ARG A 5 9.53 -13.16 -6.56
C ARG A 5 9.09 -12.57 -7.89
N MET A 6 8.09 -11.67 -7.90
CA MET A 6 7.73 -10.90 -9.09
C MET A 6 8.91 -10.09 -9.65
N GLN A 7 9.70 -9.44 -8.79
CA GLN A 7 10.88 -8.69 -9.22
C GLN A 7 11.96 -9.60 -9.83
N GLN A 8 12.16 -10.81 -9.29
CA GLN A 8 13.11 -11.78 -9.83
C GLN A 8 12.72 -12.29 -11.23
N LEU A 9 11.43 -12.28 -11.57
CA LEU A 9 10.94 -12.69 -12.89
C LEU A 9 11.04 -11.60 -13.96
N GLN A 10 11.32 -10.34 -13.59
CA GLN A 10 11.46 -9.24 -14.56
C GLN A 10 12.37 -9.54 -15.76
N PRO A 11 13.58 -10.11 -15.62
CA PRO A 11 14.43 -10.41 -16.78
C PRO A 11 13.78 -11.40 -17.75
N LEU A 12 13.08 -12.42 -17.21
CA LEU A 12 12.38 -13.42 -18.03
C LEU A 12 11.17 -12.80 -18.75
N ILE A 13 10.45 -11.88 -18.09
CA ILE A 13 9.35 -11.12 -18.70
C ILE A 13 9.89 -10.24 -19.84
N SER A 14 11.05 -9.60 -19.68
CA SER A 14 11.66 -8.78 -20.74
C SER A 14 12.05 -9.61 -21.96
N GLN A 15 12.66 -10.79 -21.77
CA GLN A 15 12.97 -11.71 -22.86
C GLN A 15 11.71 -12.20 -23.59
N LEU A 16 10.64 -12.47 -22.83
CA LEU A 16 9.36 -12.88 -23.40
C LEU A 16 8.75 -11.77 -24.27
N LYS A 17 8.86 -10.50 -23.83
CA LYS A 17 8.42 -9.34 -24.61
C LYS A 17 9.21 -9.19 -25.90
N GLU A 18 10.52 -9.46 -25.88
CA GLU A 18 11.33 -9.42 -27.10
C GLU A 18 10.96 -10.51 -28.10
N LYS A 19 10.67 -11.72 -27.60
CA LYS A 19 10.27 -12.87 -28.42
C LYS A 19 8.90 -12.71 -29.08
N HIS A 20 7.99 -11.97 -28.44
CA HIS A 20 6.60 -11.79 -28.88
C HIS A 20 6.27 -10.33 -29.27
N LYS A 21 7.25 -9.57 -29.76
CA LYS A 21 7.03 -8.21 -30.30
C LYS A 21 5.97 -8.26 -31.40
N GLY A 22 4.83 -7.62 -31.18
CA GLY A 22 3.72 -7.50 -32.15
C GLY A 22 2.49 -8.37 -31.84
N ASP A 23 2.59 -9.39 -30.99
CA ASP A 23 1.46 -10.26 -30.62
C ASP A 23 1.13 -10.14 -29.14
N LYS A 24 0.29 -9.15 -28.81
CA LYS A 24 -0.14 -8.86 -27.43
C LYS A 24 -0.89 -10.03 -26.79
N GLN A 25 -1.66 -10.78 -27.58
CA GLN A 25 -2.47 -11.89 -27.06
C GLN A 25 -1.56 -13.04 -26.63
N LYS A 26 -0.61 -13.43 -27.47
CA LYS A 26 0.34 -14.50 -27.16
C LYS A 26 1.30 -14.09 -26.03
N MET A 27 1.70 -12.83 -25.99
CA MET A 27 2.48 -12.27 -24.87
C MET A 27 1.74 -12.42 -23.54
N GLY A 28 0.45 -12.04 -23.46
CA GLY A 28 -0.33 -12.18 -22.23
C GLY A 28 -0.50 -13.63 -21.77
N GLN A 29 -0.70 -14.56 -22.70
CA GLN A 29 -0.82 -15.99 -22.38
C GLN A 29 0.49 -16.57 -21.84
N GLU A 30 1.62 -16.32 -22.51
CA GLU A 30 2.92 -16.82 -22.07
C GLU A 30 3.38 -16.16 -20.77
N GLN A 31 3.05 -14.88 -20.55
CA GLN A 31 3.33 -14.20 -19.29
C GLN A 31 2.56 -14.85 -18.13
N MET A 32 1.29 -15.22 -18.34
CA MET A 32 0.50 -15.92 -17.34
C MET A 32 1.03 -17.34 -17.08
N LYS A 33 1.48 -18.06 -18.13
CA LYS A 33 2.12 -19.36 -17.96
C LYS A 33 3.41 -19.26 -17.14
N LEU A 34 4.25 -18.26 -17.41
CA LEU A 34 5.47 -18.00 -16.66
C LEU A 34 5.18 -17.75 -15.17
N PHE A 35 4.16 -16.94 -14.87
CA PHE A 35 3.71 -16.69 -13.50
C PHE A 35 3.23 -17.97 -12.80
N LYS A 36 2.45 -18.81 -13.49
CA LYS A 36 2.01 -20.11 -12.95
C LYS A 36 3.18 -21.06 -12.70
N GLN A 37 4.12 -21.17 -13.64
CA GLN A 37 5.30 -22.03 -13.51
C GLN A 37 6.16 -21.67 -12.30
N HIS A 38 6.28 -20.37 -11.99
CA HIS A 38 7.07 -19.88 -10.86
C HIS A 38 6.23 -19.69 -9.58
N GLY A 39 4.96 -20.10 -9.58
CA GLY A 39 4.07 -20.05 -8.41
C GLY A 39 3.79 -18.62 -7.93
N VAL A 40 3.74 -17.64 -8.84
CA VAL A 40 3.53 -16.23 -8.52
C VAL A 40 2.13 -15.80 -8.96
N ASN A 41 1.35 -15.22 -8.05
CA ASN A 41 0.01 -14.70 -8.35
C ASN A 41 0.04 -13.16 -8.43
N PRO A 42 -0.21 -12.54 -9.60
CA PRO A 42 -0.21 -11.08 -9.74
C PRO A 42 -1.32 -10.40 -8.93
N MET A 43 -2.41 -11.12 -8.60
CA MET A 43 -3.51 -10.61 -7.77
C MET A 43 -3.22 -10.61 -6.27
N SER A 44 -2.09 -11.18 -5.85
CA SER A 44 -1.69 -11.13 -4.43
C SER A 44 -1.50 -9.70 -3.90
N GLY A 45 -1.35 -8.71 -4.79
CA GLY A 45 -1.25 -7.29 -4.43
C GLY A 45 -2.58 -6.63 -4.02
N CYS A 46 -3.73 -7.15 -4.43
CA CYS A 46 -5.05 -6.61 -4.04
C CYS A 46 -5.71 -7.40 -2.90
N PHE A 47 -5.13 -8.53 -2.50
CA PHE A 47 -5.57 -9.32 -1.36
C PHE A 47 -5.73 -8.51 -0.05
N PRO A 48 -4.83 -7.54 0.29
CA PRO A 48 -5.00 -6.73 1.48
C PRO A 48 -6.30 -5.92 1.49
N ILE A 49 -6.70 -5.40 0.33
CA ILE A 49 -7.93 -4.59 0.21
C ILE A 49 -9.16 -5.47 0.47
N MET A 50 -9.20 -6.68 -0.08
CA MET A 50 -10.33 -7.60 0.10
C MET A 50 -10.53 -7.97 1.58
N LEU A 51 -9.44 -8.20 2.31
CA LEU A 51 -9.51 -8.51 3.74
C LEU A 51 -9.84 -7.26 4.58
N GLN A 52 -9.41 -6.07 4.13
CA GLN A 52 -9.66 -4.82 4.82
C GLN A 52 -11.13 -4.38 4.74
N MET A 53 -11.81 -4.63 3.62
CA MET A 53 -13.18 -4.17 3.39
C MET A 53 -14.17 -4.63 4.49
N PRO A 54 -14.23 -5.91 4.89
CA PRO A 54 -15.08 -6.35 6.01
C PRO A 54 -14.80 -5.62 7.33
N VAL A 55 -13.53 -5.39 7.66
CA VAL A 55 -13.13 -4.70 8.89
C VAL A 55 -13.57 -3.24 8.85
N PHE A 56 -13.39 -2.58 7.71
CA PHE A 56 -13.84 -1.21 7.50
C PHE A 56 -15.35 -1.06 7.67
N PHE A 57 -16.14 -1.94 7.05
CA PHE A 57 -17.60 -1.93 7.18
C PHE A 57 -18.06 -2.21 8.61
N ALA A 58 -17.44 -3.17 9.29
CA ALA A 58 -17.75 -3.46 10.69
C ALA A 58 -17.51 -2.24 11.58
N LEU A 59 -16.32 -1.62 11.46
CA LEU A 59 -15.96 -0.46 12.26
C LEU A 59 -16.87 0.74 11.95
N PHE A 60 -17.15 1.01 10.68
CA PHE A 60 -18.06 2.07 10.28
C PHE A 60 -19.46 1.88 10.87
N ARG A 61 -20.00 0.65 10.80
CA ARG A 61 -21.30 0.32 11.38
C ARG A 61 -21.29 0.52 12.89
N THR A 62 -20.26 0.04 13.59
CA THR A 62 -20.12 0.19 15.04
C THR A 62 -20.06 1.65 15.45
N LEU A 63 -19.28 2.49 14.76
CA LEU A 63 -19.20 3.93 15.05
C LEU A 63 -20.55 4.64 14.84
N GLN A 64 -21.37 4.18 13.89
CA GLN A 64 -22.70 4.77 13.65
C GLN A 64 -23.79 4.25 14.59
N SER A 65 -23.71 2.97 15.02
CA SER A 65 -24.75 2.33 15.83
C SER A 65 -24.54 2.45 17.32
N SER A 66 -23.28 2.52 17.78
CA SER A 66 -22.97 2.54 19.20
C SER A 66 -23.20 3.92 19.79
N PHE A 67 -24.10 4.00 20.77
CA PHE A 67 -24.38 5.25 21.49
C PHE A 67 -23.13 5.76 22.23
N GLU A 68 -22.33 4.86 22.79
CA GLU A 68 -21.10 5.17 23.52
C GLU A 68 -20.00 5.83 22.66
N MET A 69 -20.05 5.65 21.34
CA MET A 69 -19.06 6.24 20.42
C MET A 69 -19.44 7.66 19.98
N ARG A 70 -20.70 8.08 20.21
CA ARG A 70 -21.11 9.47 20.01
C ARG A 70 -20.49 10.34 21.08
N GLN A 71 -19.91 11.46 20.65
CA GLN A 71 -19.22 12.40 21.54
C GLN A 71 -18.11 11.75 22.38
N ALA A 72 -17.59 10.60 21.95
CA ALA A 72 -16.46 9.97 22.61
C ALA A 72 -15.17 10.73 22.26
N PRO A 73 -14.52 11.39 23.24
CA PRO A 73 -13.26 12.07 23.00
C PRO A 73 -12.11 11.07 22.92
N PHE A 74 -11.07 11.38 22.15
CA PHE A 74 -9.88 10.52 22.06
C PHE A 74 -8.57 11.30 22.15
N VAL A 75 -8.25 12.12 21.16
CA VAL A 75 -7.09 13.03 21.17
C VAL A 75 -7.61 14.46 21.39
N SER A 76 -6.74 15.38 21.82
CA SER A 76 -7.05 16.76 22.22
C SER A 76 -8.01 17.55 21.30
N TRP A 77 -8.07 17.24 19.99
CA TRP A 77 -8.95 17.89 19.03
C TRP A 77 -10.12 17.00 18.53
N ILE A 78 -10.12 15.71 18.87
CA ILE A 78 -11.16 14.76 18.51
C ILE A 78 -12.13 14.66 19.69
N GLY A 79 -13.24 15.40 19.60
CA GLY A 79 -14.33 15.35 20.58
C GLY A 79 -15.40 14.31 20.29
N ASP A 80 -15.43 13.71 19.09
CA ASP A 80 -16.43 12.73 18.69
C ASP A 80 -15.86 11.76 17.64
N LEU A 81 -15.76 10.48 18.01
CA LEU A 81 -15.29 9.41 17.11
C LEU A 81 -16.27 9.04 16.00
N SER A 82 -17.57 9.32 16.20
CA SER A 82 -18.65 9.02 15.25
C SER A 82 -18.87 10.14 14.23
N ALA A 83 -18.36 11.35 14.49
CA ALA A 83 -18.44 12.50 13.60
C ALA A 83 -17.09 12.77 12.90
N PRO A 84 -17.07 13.54 11.80
CA PRO A 84 -15.82 13.97 11.18
C PRO A 84 -14.92 14.72 12.16
N ASP A 85 -13.61 14.58 11.92
CA ASP A 85 -12.59 15.37 12.62
C ASP A 85 -12.85 16.87 12.40
N LYS A 86 -12.66 17.71 13.42
CA LYS A 86 -12.96 19.15 13.35
C LYS A 86 -11.93 19.94 14.14
N LEU A 87 -10.73 20.06 13.61
CA LEU A 87 -9.64 20.77 14.31
C LEU A 87 -9.89 22.28 14.36
N LEU A 88 -10.24 22.89 13.22
CA LEU A 88 -10.45 24.33 13.11
C LEU A 88 -11.62 24.63 12.18
N GLN A 89 -12.46 25.61 12.53
CA GLN A 89 -13.41 26.20 11.60
C GLN A 89 -12.72 27.29 10.78
N LEU A 90 -12.79 27.18 9.46
CA LEU A 90 -12.26 28.17 8.54
C LEU A 90 -13.28 29.31 8.36
N PRO A 91 -12.83 30.57 8.16
CA PRO A 91 -13.73 31.69 7.87
C PRO A 91 -14.30 31.67 6.44
N PHE A 92 -13.95 30.65 5.64
CA PHE A 92 -14.43 30.43 4.29
C PHE A 92 -14.62 28.92 4.05
N ALA A 93 -15.53 28.56 3.16
CA ALA A 93 -15.72 27.18 2.73
C ALA A 93 -14.76 26.82 1.59
N ILE A 94 -14.03 25.71 1.72
CA ILE A 94 -13.26 25.14 0.61
C ILE A 94 -14.21 24.30 -0.25
N PRO A 95 -14.26 24.50 -1.58
CA PRO A 95 -15.07 23.66 -2.46
C PRO A 95 -14.77 22.17 -2.23
N PHE A 96 -15.82 21.34 -2.11
CA PHE A 96 -15.78 19.90 -1.84
C PHE A 96 -15.27 19.44 -0.45
N LEU A 97 -14.57 20.28 0.32
CA LEU A 97 -14.05 19.95 1.65
C LEU A 97 -14.83 20.59 2.80
N GLY A 98 -15.56 21.68 2.53
CA GLY A 98 -16.40 22.36 3.52
C GLY A 98 -15.63 23.41 4.34
N GLU A 99 -16.21 23.79 5.48
CA GLU A 99 -15.72 24.87 6.36
C GLU A 99 -14.79 24.36 7.48
N TRP A 100 -14.73 23.05 7.69
CA TRP A 100 -13.93 22.46 8.75
C TRP A 100 -12.60 21.98 8.20
N PHE A 101 -11.52 22.27 8.94
CA PHE A 101 -10.19 21.76 8.69
C PHE A 101 -9.97 20.46 9.47
N ASN A 102 -9.80 19.35 8.75
CA ASN A 102 -9.70 18.02 9.31
C ASN A 102 -8.25 17.56 9.17
N ILE A 103 -7.53 17.44 10.29
CA ILE A 103 -6.09 17.13 10.29
C ILE A 103 -5.84 15.63 10.08
N LEU A 104 -6.72 14.77 10.58
CA LEU A 104 -6.55 13.31 10.50
C LEU A 104 -6.42 12.79 9.04
N PRO A 105 -7.31 13.17 8.10
CA PRO A 105 -7.16 12.80 6.69
C PRO A 105 -5.85 13.30 6.06
N ILE A 106 -5.33 14.45 6.49
CA ILE A 106 -4.06 14.98 5.98
C ILE A 106 -2.89 14.11 6.47
N ILE A 107 -2.87 13.75 7.76
CA ILE A 107 -1.87 12.83 8.32
C ILE A 107 -1.94 11.49 7.60
N MET A 108 -3.16 10.98 7.37
CA MET A 108 -3.40 9.77 6.61
C MET A 108 -2.80 9.86 5.19
N GLY A 109 -3.02 10.96 4.47
CA GLY A 109 -2.48 11.17 3.14
C GLY A 109 -0.95 11.20 3.11
N ILE A 110 -0.32 11.87 4.08
CA ILE A 110 1.14 11.88 4.23
C ILE A 110 1.65 10.47 4.54
N ALA A 111 1.02 9.75 5.46
CA ALA A 111 1.38 8.38 5.80
C ALA A 111 1.26 7.45 4.58
N SER A 112 0.14 7.51 3.87
CA SER A 112 -0.09 6.77 2.62
C SER A 112 0.99 7.08 1.57
N PHE A 113 1.39 8.35 1.43
CA PHE A 113 2.46 8.74 0.52
C PHE A 113 3.82 8.15 0.92
N VAL A 114 4.15 8.16 2.21
CA VAL A 114 5.37 7.53 2.74
C VAL A 114 5.33 6.02 2.52
N GLN A 115 4.20 5.36 2.82
CA GLN A 115 4.00 3.93 2.60
C GLN A 115 4.15 3.56 1.11
N MET A 116 3.64 4.40 0.21
CA MET A 116 3.81 4.23 -1.23
C MET A 116 5.28 4.27 -1.64
N LYS A 117 6.08 5.19 -1.09
CA LYS A 117 7.54 5.25 -1.34
C LYS A 117 8.28 4.04 -0.75
N LEU A 118 7.81 3.52 0.38
CA LEU A 118 8.36 2.34 1.04
C LEU A 118 7.85 1.03 0.46
N THR A 119 6.88 1.03 -0.45
CA THR A 119 6.41 -0.20 -1.09
C THR A 119 7.26 -0.48 -2.33
N PRO A 120 7.83 -1.70 -2.48
CA PRO A 120 8.58 -2.05 -3.68
C PRO A 120 7.69 -1.87 -4.90
N LYS A 121 8.16 -1.07 -5.87
CA LYS A 121 7.50 -0.96 -7.16
C LYS A 121 7.63 -2.32 -7.85
N THR A 122 6.53 -3.01 -8.05
CA THR A 122 6.45 -4.07 -9.07
C THR A 122 6.44 -3.39 -10.41
N THR A 123 7.61 -3.17 -10.99
CA THR A 123 7.71 -2.76 -12.38
C THR A 123 7.24 -3.93 -13.24
N THR A 124 5.99 -3.92 -13.68
CA THR A 124 5.46 -4.90 -14.64
C THR A 124 5.93 -4.55 -16.06
N GLY A 125 7.23 -4.36 -16.24
CA GLY A 125 7.88 -4.02 -17.52
C GLY A 125 7.28 -2.82 -18.27
N ASP A 126 7.71 -2.63 -19.52
CA ASP A 126 7.30 -1.49 -20.35
C ASP A 126 5.87 -1.53 -20.94
N ASP A 127 5.00 -2.39 -20.43
CA ASP A 127 3.63 -2.49 -20.98
C ASP A 127 2.78 -1.28 -20.52
N PRO A 128 2.21 -0.47 -21.45
CA PRO A 128 1.40 0.69 -21.09
C PRO A 128 0.21 0.35 -20.18
N GLN A 129 -0.42 -0.81 -20.37
CA GLN A 129 -1.58 -1.23 -19.58
C GLN A 129 -1.18 -1.57 -18.14
N ALA A 130 -0.04 -2.22 -17.96
CA ALA A 130 0.49 -2.53 -16.63
C ALA A 130 0.98 -1.27 -15.90
N LYS A 131 1.61 -0.32 -16.60
CA LYS A 131 1.99 0.98 -16.04
C LYS A 131 0.76 1.77 -15.56
N MET A 132 -0.32 1.75 -16.34
CA MET A 132 -1.59 2.38 -15.96
C MET A 132 -2.17 1.74 -14.68
N GLN A 133 -2.22 0.41 -14.61
CA GLN A 133 -2.69 -0.30 -13.42
C GLN A 133 -1.85 0.03 -12.17
N GLN A 134 -0.53 0.05 -12.31
CA GLN A 134 0.38 0.41 -11.20
C GLN A 134 0.17 1.85 -10.74
N LYS A 135 0.02 2.80 -11.68
CA LYS A 135 -0.23 4.21 -11.36
C LYS A 135 -1.58 4.38 -10.64
N MET A 136 -2.61 3.65 -11.08
CA MET A 136 -3.91 3.64 -10.42
C MET A 136 -3.82 3.09 -8.98
N MET A 137 -3.11 1.98 -8.78
CA MET A 137 -2.89 1.41 -7.44
C MET A 137 -2.09 2.34 -6.52
N GLN A 138 -1.16 3.14 -7.07
CA GLN A 138 -0.38 4.13 -6.32
C GLN A 138 -1.18 5.39 -6.01
N MET A 139 -2.08 5.79 -6.90
CA MET A 139 -2.88 7.00 -6.73
C MET A 139 -4.09 6.78 -5.80
N MET A 140 -4.65 5.57 -5.79
CA MET A 140 -5.79 5.19 -4.94
C MET A 140 -5.61 5.55 -3.45
N PRO A 141 -4.50 5.17 -2.76
CA PRO A 141 -4.30 5.53 -1.35
C PRO A 141 -4.08 7.02 -1.11
N LEU A 142 -3.84 7.83 -2.16
CA LEU A 142 -3.76 9.29 -2.07
C LEU A 142 -5.13 9.96 -2.26
N ILE A 143 -6.04 9.35 -3.03
CA ILE A 143 -7.42 9.81 -3.20
C ILE A 143 -8.26 9.47 -1.96
N PHE A 144 -8.01 8.31 -1.35
CA PHE A 144 -8.82 7.81 -0.25
C PHE A 144 -8.93 8.74 0.99
N PRO A 145 -7.89 9.47 1.41
CA PRO A 145 -8.00 10.49 2.44
C PRO A 145 -8.98 11.62 2.10
N PHE A 146 -9.10 12.01 0.83
CA PHE A 146 -10.08 13.02 0.41
C PHE A 146 -11.51 12.49 0.55
N ILE A 147 -11.73 11.19 0.28
CA ILE A 147 -13.02 10.52 0.47
C ILE A 147 -13.36 10.44 1.97
N LEU A 148 -12.39 10.06 2.79
CA LEU A 148 -12.52 9.96 4.24
C LEU A 148 -12.57 11.32 4.96
N TYR A 149 -12.42 12.44 4.25
CA TYR A 149 -12.43 13.77 4.83
C TYR A 149 -13.73 14.04 5.59
N SER A 150 -14.87 13.62 5.04
CA SER A 150 -16.20 13.80 5.63
C SER A 150 -16.71 12.58 6.40
N PHE A 151 -15.86 11.58 6.65
CA PHE A 151 -16.23 10.36 7.37
C PHE A 151 -15.94 10.46 8.88
N PRO A 152 -16.52 9.56 9.70
CA PRO A 152 -16.24 9.50 11.14
C PRO A 152 -14.75 9.47 11.46
N SER A 153 -14.31 10.31 12.39
CA SER A 153 -12.91 10.47 12.77
C SER A 153 -12.29 9.17 13.28
N GLY A 154 -13.06 8.32 13.96
CA GLY A 154 -12.61 7.01 14.42
C GLY A 154 -12.20 6.06 13.28
N LEU A 155 -12.88 6.14 12.13
CA LEU A 155 -12.55 5.35 10.95
C LEU A 155 -11.24 5.80 10.32
N THR A 156 -11.07 7.11 10.16
CA THR A 156 -9.85 7.73 9.63
C THR A 156 -8.67 7.50 10.57
N LEU A 157 -8.90 7.58 11.88
CA LEU A 157 -7.91 7.29 12.92
C LEU A 157 -7.42 5.84 12.85
N TYR A 158 -8.35 4.88 12.76
CA TYR A 158 -8.02 3.46 12.60
C TYR A 158 -7.16 3.23 11.35
N TRP A 159 -7.56 3.81 10.21
CA TRP A 159 -6.81 3.66 8.97
C TRP A 159 -5.41 4.26 9.06
N THR A 160 -5.32 5.47 9.61
CA THR A 160 -4.05 6.18 9.82
C THR A 160 -3.11 5.36 10.69
N THR A 161 -3.60 4.88 11.83
CA THR A 161 -2.82 4.08 12.78
C THR A 161 -2.33 2.78 12.14
N SER A 162 -3.21 2.07 11.43
CA SER A 162 -2.87 0.83 10.73
C SER A 162 -1.80 1.06 9.64
N THR A 163 -1.89 2.19 8.93
CA THR A 163 -0.90 2.59 7.92
C THR A 163 0.46 2.89 8.56
N LEU A 164 0.48 3.60 9.68
CA LEU A 164 1.71 3.92 10.42
C LEU A 164 2.39 2.66 10.97
N ILE A 165 1.62 1.72 11.54
CA ILE A 165 2.13 0.42 11.98
C ILE A 165 2.73 -0.34 10.80
N SER A 166 2.01 -0.42 9.68
CA SER A 166 2.48 -1.09 8.46
C SER A 166 3.79 -0.48 7.93
N ILE A 167 3.95 0.85 7.99
CA ILE A 167 5.20 1.54 7.65
C ILE A 167 6.33 1.09 8.59
N GLY A 168 6.07 1.07 9.89
CA GLY A 168 7.02 0.61 10.90
C GLY A 168 7.49 -0.82 10.63
N GLU A 169 6.55 -1.74 10.44
CA GLU A 169 6.82 -3.14 10.08
C GLU A 169 7.66 -3.23 8.80
N GLN A 170 7.28 -2.48 7.76
CA GLN A 170 7.98 -2.52 6.48
C GLN A 170 9.42 -1.99 6.60
N ILE A 171 9.67 -0.96 7.41
CA ILE A 171 11.01 -0.46 7.69
C ILE A 171 11.84 -1.51 8.44
N LEU A 172 11.26 -2.15 9.46
CA LEU A 172 11.93 -3.20 10.24
C LEU A 172 12.30 -4.39 9.35
N ILE A 173 11.35 -4.89 8.56
CA ILE A 173 11.57 -6.01 7.61
C ILE A 173 12.68 -5.65 6.61
N ARG A 174 12.64 -4.46 6.00
CA ARG A 174 13.66 -4.02 5.05
C ARG A 174 15.05 -3.97 5.67
N ARG A 175 15.16 -3.47 6.92
CA ARG A 175 16.43 -3.45 7.66
C ARG A 175 16.93 -4.88 7.94
N SER A 176 16.05 -5.80 8.34
CA SER A 176 16.40 -7.20 8.60
C SER A 176 16.88 -7.93 7.34
N VAL A 177 16.17 -7.74 6.21
CA VAL A 177 16.56 -8.34 4.92
C VAL A 177 17.91 -7.82 4.45
N LYS A 178 18.20 -6.51 4.58
CA LYS A 178 19.49 -5.94 4.21
C LYS A 178 20.65 -6.52 5.03
N LYS A 179 20.46 -6.70 6.35
CA LYS A 179 21.47 -7.32 7.24
C LYS A 179 21.76 -8.76 6.83
N LEU A 180 20.71 -9.54 6.54
CA LEU A 180 20.84 -10.92 6.07
C LEU A 180 21.59 -11.01 4.74
N ASP A 181 21.27 -10.15 3.76
CA ASP A 181 21.95 -10.13 2.47
C ASP A 181 23.45 -9.82 2.61
N ILE A 182 23.81 -8.84 3.44
CA ILE A 182 25.21 -8.51 3.76
C ILE A 182 25.92 -9.72 4.41
N TYR A 183 25.28 -10.39 5.38
CA TYR A 183 25.84 -11.56 6.05
C TYR A 183 26.11 -12.72 5.08
N TYR A 184 25.13 -13.09 4.25
CA TYR A 184 25.28 -14.17 3.28
C TYR A 184 26.25 -13.82 2.14
N LYS A 185 26.35 -12.54 1.76
CA LYS A 185 27.36 -12.07 0.79
C LYS A 185 28.77 -12.17 1.38
N GLY A 186 28.97 -11.76 2.63
CA GLY A 186 30.23 -11.92 3.35
C GLY A 186 30.64 -13.39 3.50
N LYS A 187 29.71 -14.25 3.91
CA LYS A 187 29.96 -15.70 4.05
C LYS A 187 30.39 -16.34 2.72
N ARG A 188 29.70 -16.04 1.62
CA ARG A 188 30.07 -16.54 0.27
C ARG A 188 31.47 -16.10 -0.17
N VAL A 189 31.88 -14.87 0.15
CA VAL A 189 33.23 -14.37 -0.16
C VAL A 189 34.30 -15.12 0.64
N ILE A 190 34.04 -15.42 1.91
CA ILE A 190 34.96 -16.17 2.77
C ILE A 190 35.07 -17.62 2.27
N GLU A 191 33.95 -18.30 2.06
CA GLU A 191 33.93 -19.69 1.56
C GLU A 191 34.55 -19.81 0.16
N GLY A 192 34.34 -18.82 -0.71
CA GLY A 192 34.96 -18.77 -2.03
C GLY A 192 36.48 -18.60 -1.97
N LYS A 193 37.01 -17.81 -1.02
CA LYS A 193 38.46 -17.67 -0.81
C LYS A 193 39.10 -18.91 -0.19
N VAL A 194 38.37 -19.65 0.65
CA VAL A 194 38.87 -20.89 1.29
C VAL A 194 38.99 -22.03 0.27
N LYS A 195 38.16 -22.06 -0.79
CA LYS A 195 38.25 -23.08 -1.86
C LYS A 195 39.34 -22.83 -2.91
N VAL A 196 40.04 -21.69 -2.88
CA VAL A 196 41.06 -21.29 -3.88
C VAL A 196 42.50 -21.50 -3.35
N LYS A 197 42.65 -22.18 -2.22
CA LYS A 197 43.94 -22.68 -1.70
C LYS A 197 43.91 -24.19 -1.67
#